data_AF-A0A2S7U2Y0-F1
#
_entry.id   AF-A0A2S7U2Y0-F1
#
_cell.length_a   1.000
_cell.length_b   1.000
_cell.length_c   1.000
_cell.angle_alpha   90.00
_cell.angle_beta   90.00
_cell.angle_gamma   90.00
#
_symmetry.space_group_name_H-M   'P 1'
#
loop_
_entity.id
_entity.type
_entity.pdbx_description
1 polymer ?
#
loop_
_entity_poly.entity_id
_entity_poly.type
_entity_poly.pdbx_seq_one_letter_code
_entity_poly.pdbx_strand_id
1 'polypeptide(L)'
;MTYLHHPEITHRFEAKKAMLKHKKDGMILDALRSKDARLRHIGVMSLHDLFGTWRKNNKDVARVTPAMMTEVERIIRDPKESWFLKLWATGLLQHVDLKELRSYKDVLAKMILHEERWIQGSAIGTSQRLLADPESYKTIFPLTVKVIKSATGYPMITRASEITKGLDNASPEIQAYALDLLKPVYQNLPQELISENGIYVIPDGGNLKLKSFGQVIGFSTEGQEFLNSRPKATSEWKISGKEKDKFVSDGQFKRNKSTEATWSLVNHNLFESKADALPWIKGQLKGKKVPDLGTNKIKYGFRFLDNGEVQTLGMTNRSHTNPLYYSGDVAFSTFKDIAHHFEVFSVDDREFLIMEQPFDIKIIDKNYKPQYKVYVKIK
;
A
#
# COMPACT_ATOMS: atom_id res chain seq x y z
N MET A 1 26.46 18.45 30.58
CA MET A 1 26.16 19.36 29.46
C MET A 1 27.12 19.15 28.29
N THR A 2 28.42 18.96 28.52
CA THR A 2 29.48 18.88 27.47
C THR A 2 29.19 17.90 26.32
N TYR A 3 28.70 16.69 26.62
CA TYR A 3 28.38 15.70 25.57
C TYR A 3 27.14 16.03 24.72
N LEU A 4 26.20 16.85 25.23
CA LEU A 4 25.04 17.28 24.45
C LEU A 4 25.43 18.33 23.38
N HIS A 5 26.51 19.08 23.61
CA HIS A 5 27.05 20.05 22.66
C HIS A 5 28.10 19.45 21.71
N HIS A 6 28.41 18.16 21.85
CA HIS A 6 29.41 17.49 21.01
C HIS A 6 29.03 17.60 19.53
N PRO A 7 29.96 17.85 18.59
CA PRO A 7 29.65 17.99 17.16
C PRO A 7 29.06 16.70 16.55
N GLU A 8 29.56 15.54 16.95
CA GLU A 8 29.04 14.24 16.53
C GLU A 8 27.67 13.90 17.12
N ILE A 9 26.77 13.40 16.26
CA ILE A 9 25.40 13.06 16.64
C ILE A 9 25.32 11.84 17.56
N THR A 10 26.23 10.89 17.42
CA THR A 10 26.29 9.65 18.21
C THR A 10 26.50 9.95 19.69
N HIS A 11 27.45 10.84 20.03
CA HIS A 11 27.67 11.26 21.42
C HIS A 11 26.47 12.00 22.00
N ARG A 12 25.78 12.83 21.20
CA ARG A 12 24.53 13.46 21.63
C ARG A 12 23.42 12.44 21.89
N PHE A 13 23.34 11.36 21.10
CA PHE A 13 22.36 10.29 21.32
C PHE A 13 22.64 9.47 22.59
N GLU A 14 23.89 9.20 22.91
CA GLU A 14 24.24 8.56 24.19
C GLU A 14 23.93 9.48 25.38
N ALA A 15 24.23 10.77 25.26
CA ALA A 15 23.85 11.76 26.27
C ALA A 15 22.31 11.85 26.45
N LYS A 16 21.54 11.81 25.35
CA LYS A 16 20.08 11.73 25.38
C LYS A 16 19.59 10.48 26.13
N LYS A 17 20.14 9.31 25.83
CA LYS A 17 19.79 8.06 26.52
C LYS A 17 20.05 8.15 28.02
N ALA A 18 21.18 8.70 28.42
CA ALA A 18 21.50 8.93 29.83
C ALA A 18 20.51 9.91 30.48
N MET A 19 20.19 11.02 29.81
CA MET A 19 19.20 12.01 30.26
C MET A 19 17.83 11.36 30.52
N LEU A 20 17.36 10.52 29.60
CA LEU A 20 16.10 9.78 29.73
C LEU A 20 16.14 8.74 30.85
N LYS A 21 17.21 7.93 30.92
CA LYS A 21 17.42 6.88 31.93
C LYS A 21 17.44 7.44 33.36
N HIS A 22 18.09 8.59 33.55
CA HIS A 22 18.25 9.22 34.86
C HIS A 22 17.16 10.26 35.17
N LYS A 23 16.06 10.27 34.40
CA LYS A 23 14.90 11.15 34.61
C LYS A 23 15.25 12.63 34.74
N LYS A 24 16.19 13.11 33.91
CA LYS A 24 16.68 14.49 33.91
C LYS A 24 15.76 15.40 33.07
N ASP A 25 14.49 15.48 33.46
CA ASP A 25 13.44 16.15 32.67
C ASP A 25 13.69 17.66 32.52
N GLY A 26 14.29 18.31 33.54
CA GLY A 26 14.74 19.70 33.43
C GLY A 26 15.73 19.93 32.28
N MET A 27 16.64 18.97 32.04
CA MET A 27 17.60 19.07 30.93
C MET A 27 16.93 18.92 29.56
N ILE A 28 15.81 18.20 29.47
CA ILE A 28 15.01 18.11 28.25
C ILE A 28 14.42 19.49 27.92
N LEU A 29 13.85 20.16 28.93
CA LEU A 29 13.29 21.50 28.78
C LEU A 29 14.36 22.53 28.41
N ASP A 30 15.52 22.49 29.07
CA ASP A 30 16.65 23.37 28.75
C ASP A 30 17.16 23.15 27.31
N ALA A 31 17.20 21.88 26.86
CA ALA A 31 17.57 21.55 25.49
C ALA A 31 16.58 22.13 24.47
N LEU A 32 15.26 22.05 24.73
CA LEU A 32 14.21 22.63 23.89
C LEU A 32 14.29 24.17 23.82
N ARG A 33 14.72 24.82 24.90
CA ARG A 33 14.90 26.29 24.99
C ARG A 33 16.22 26.79 24.41
N SER A 34 17.16 25.90 24.13
CA SER A 34 18.50 26.27 23.69
C SER A 34 18.47 27.08 22.40
N LYS A 35 19.41 28.03 22.26
CA LYS A 35 19.67 28.73 20.99
C LYS A 35 20.33 27.81 19.95
N ASP A 36 20.95 26.71 20.37
CA ASP A 36 21.56 25.72 19.49
C ASP A 36 20.50 24.74 18.95
N ALA A 37 20.28 24.74 17.63
CA ALA A 37 19.32 23.86 16.96
C ALA A 37 19.60 22.36 17.19
N ARG A 38 20.88 21.99 17.38
CA ARG A 38 21.28 20.60 17.66
C ARG A 38 20.78 20.15 19.03
N LEU A 39 20.77 21.04 20.02
CA LEU A 39 20.20 20.76 21.33
C LEU A 39 18.68 20.70 21.29
N ARG A 40 18.03 21.63 20.58
CA ARG A 40 16.58 21.57 20.40
C ARG A 40 16.16 20.25 19.75
N HIS A 41 16.91 19.78 18.76
CA HIS A 41 16.70 18.46 18.17
C HIS A 41 16.78 17.32 19.20
N ILE A 42 17.76 17.34 20.11
CA ILE A 42 17.83 16.35 21.20
C ILE A 42 16.63 16.45 22.15
N GLY A 43 16.19 17.67 22.47
CA GLY A 43 14.96 17.90 23.23
C GLY A 43 13.75 17.23 22.57
N VAL A 44 13.50 17.54 21.30
CA VAL A 44 12.40 16.96 20.50
C VAL A 44 12.50 15.44 20.39
N MET A 45 13.70 14.90 20.13
CA MET A 45 13.90 13.44 20.09
C MET A 45 13.65 12.76 21.44
N SER A 46 13.90 13.44 22.56
CA SER A 46 13.61 12.93 23.89
C SER A 46 12.11 12.79 24.10
N LEU A 47 11.33 13.77 23.62
CA LEU A 47 9.87 13.69 23.66
C LEU A 47 9.34 12.53 22.81
N HIS A 48 9.91 12.29 21.62
CA HIS A 48 9.53 11.14 20.81
C HIS A 48 9.72 9.80 21.54
N ASP A 49 10.80 9.66 22.32
CA ASP A 49 11.05 8.49 23.16
C ASP A 49 10.02 8.39 24.30
N LEU A 50 9.74 9.50 25.01
CA LEU A 50 8.76 9.52 26.09
C LEU A 50 7.33 9.23 25.61
N PHE A 51 6.97 9.65 24.40
CA PHE A 51 5.71 9.24 23.77
C PHE A 51 5.72 7.80 23.25
N GLY A 52 6.89 7.17 23.16
CA GLY A 52 7.04 5.82 22.60
C GLY A 52 6.80 5.76 21.10
N THR A 53 7.05 6.87 20.37
CA THR A 53 6.76 7.02 18.94
C THR A 53 7.37 5.88 18.11
N TRP A 54 8.63 5.54 18.39
CA TRP A 54 9.39 4.54 17.65
C TRP A 54 9.67 3.26 18.44
N ARG A 55 9.71 3.37 19.78
CA ARG A 55 10.01 2.26 20.68
C ARG A 55 9.04 2.30 21.85
N LYS A 56 8.05 1.42 21.83
CA LYS A 56 7.01 1.34 22.88
C LYS A 56 7.60 1.16 24.29
N ASN A 57 8.73 0.48 24.42
CA ASN A 57 9.41 0.26 25.70
C ASN A 57 9.98 1.54 26.33
N ASN A 58 10.13 2.62 25.56
CA ASN A 58 10.59 3.91 26.07
C ASN A 58 9.43 4.79 26.60
N LYS A 59 8.17 4.38 26.40
CA LYS A 59 6.99 5.19 26.66
C LYS A 59 6.85 5.52 28.15
N ASP A 60 6.85 6.81 28.47
CA ASP A 60 6.61 7.37 29.80
C ASP A 60 5.99 8.78 29.65
N VAL A 61 4.73 8.82 29.20
CA VAL A 61 4.02 10.06 28.83
C VAL A 61 3.84 11.00 30.03
N ALA A 62 3.80 10.47 31.25
CA ALA A 62 3.65 11.26 32.48
C ALA A 62 4.81 12.26 32.70
N ARG A 63 5.96 12.04 32.04
CA ARG A 63 7.12 12.93 32.10
C ARG A 63 7.08 14.06 31.05
N VAL A 64 6.17 14.00 30.08
CA VAL A 64 5.99 15.08 29.11
C VAL A 64 5.17 16.18 29.76
N THR A 65 5.79 17.35 29.98
CA THR A 65 5.13 18.47 30.65
C THR A 65 4.52 19.45 29.65
N PRO A 66 3.50 20.24 30.03
CA PRO A 66 2.97 21.32 29.20
C PRO A 66 4.04 22.30 28.75
N ALA A 67 4.99 22.65 29.63
CA ALA A 67 6.09 23.55 29.30
C ALA A 67 6.99 23.02 28.17
N MET A 68 7.20 21.69 28.09
CA MET A 68 7.93 21.10 26.98
C MET A 68 7.14 21.21 25.67
N MET A 69 5.83 20.99 25.71
CA MET A 69 4.97 21.11 24.54
C MET A 69 4.82 22.56 24.06
N THR A 70 4.84 23.55 24.97
CA THR A 70 4.92 24.98 24.59
C THR A 70 6.18 25.28 23.78
N GLU A 71 7.33 24.69 24.11
CA GLU A 71 8.55 24.87 23.31
C GLU A 71 8.46 24.16 21.95
N VAL A 72 7.80 22.99 21.89
CA VAL A 72 7.51 22.30 20.62
C VAL A 72 6.66 23.19 19.72
N GLU A 73 5.60 23.80 20.25
CA GLU A 73 4.78 24.74 19.51
C GLU A 73 5.60 25.92 18.98
N ARG A 74 6.44 26.50 19.83
CA ARG A 74 7.34 27.61 19.45
C ARG A 74 8.24 27.21 18.28
N ILE A 75 8.82 26.01 18.30
CA ILE A 75 9.66 25.47 17.22
C ILE A 75 8.85 25.33 15.92
N ILE A 76 7.63 24.78 15.99
CA ILE A 76 6.78 24.54 14.82
C ILE A 76 6.37 25.87 14.15
N ARG A 77 5.99 26.87 14.96
CA ARG A 77 5.45 28.15 14.47
C ARG A 77 6.52 29.20 14.14
N ASP A 78 7.77 29.02 14.57
CA ASP A 78 8.86 29.97 14.28
C ASP A 78 9.19 30.00 12.78
N PRO A 79 8.98 31.12 12.06
CA PRO A 79 9.27 31.19 10.62
C PRO A 79 10.76 31.05 10.29
N LYS A 80 11.67 31.35 11.23
CA LYS A 80 13.13 31.30 11.04
C LYS A 80 13.75 29.97 11.45
N GLU A 81 12.97 29.06 12.02
CA GLU A 81 13.48 27.77 12.48
C GLU A 81 13.80 26.83 11.30
N SER A 82 14.84 26.02 11.48
CA SER A 82 15.26 25.03 10.50
C SER A 82 14.14 24.05 10.17
N TRP A 83 13.91 23.81 8.89
CA TRP A 83 12.96 22.81 8.41
C TRP A 83 13.27 21.41 8.93
N PHE A 84 14.55 21.08 9.12
CA PHE A 84 14.94 19.81 9.73
C PHE A 84 14.36 19.68 11.14
N LEU A 85 14.46 20.72 11.97
CA LEU A 85 13.93 20.66 13.33
C LEU A 85 12.40 20.71 13.35
N LYS A 86 11.79 21.53 12.49
CA LYS A 86 10.33 21.60 12.34
C LYS A 86 9.74 20.24 12.00
N LEU A 87 10.36 19.48 11.09
CA LEU A 87 9.95 18.12 10.75
C LEU A 87 9.76 17.25 12.01
N TRP A 88 10.79 17.17 12.84
CA TRP A 88 10.77 16.37 14.05
C TRP A 88 9.73 16.89 15.04
N ALA A 89 9.64 18.22 15.24
CA ALA A 89 8.68 18.81 16.15
C ALA A 89 7.23 18.57 15.70
N THR A 90 6.93 18.73 14.41
CA THR A 90 5.63 18.43 13.80
C THR A 90 5.28 16.95 13.93
N GLY A 91 6.26 16.05 13.92
CA GLY A 91 6.05 14.64 14.21
C GLY A 91 5.45 14.37 15.59
N LEU A 92 5.65 15.24 16.59
CA LEU A 92 5.06 15.09 17.92
C LEU A 92 3.56 15.40 17.96
N LEU A 93 3.03 16.12 16.97
CA LEU A 93 1.60 16.44 16.89
C LEU A 93 0.70 15.20 16.64
N GLN A 94 1.29 14.04 16.32
CA GLN A 94 0.51 12.78 16.31
C GLN A 94 0.00 12.39 17.72
N HIS A 95 0.57 12.96 18.78
CA HIS A 95 0.26 12.64 20.18
C HIS A 95 -0.69 13.63 20.85
N VAL A 96 -0.96 14.79 20.23
CA VAL A 96 -1.93 15.75 20.77
C VAL A 96 -3.36 15.32 20.44
N ASP A 97 -4.36 15.90 21.11
CA ASP A 97 -5.76 15.63 20.76
C ASP A 97 -6.15 16.25 19.40
N LEU A 98 -7.31 15.87 18.87
CA LEU A 98 -7.76 16.35 17.55
C LEU A 98 -8.01 17.87 17.56
N LYS A 99 -8.55 18.43 18.64
CA LYS A 99 -8.85 19.85 18.76
C LYS A 99 -7.57 20.68 18.72
N GLU A 100 -6.54 20.24 19.43
CA GLU A 100 -5.22 20.86 19.39
C GLU A 100 -4.58 20.71 17.99
N LEU A 101 -4.65 19.51 17.39
CA LEU A 101 -4.11 19.26 16.05
C LEU A 101 -4.72 20.21 14.99
N ARG A 102 -6.03 20.50 15.09
CA ARG A 102 -6.70 21.45 14.19
C ARG A 102 -6.05 22.84 14.19
N SER A 103 -5.51 23.28 15.32
CA SER A 103 -4.82 24.58 15.40
C SER A 103 -3.54 24.66 14.58
N TYR A 104 -3.00 23.51 14.14
CA TYR A 104 -1.82 23.41 13.29
C TYR A 104 -2.16 23.20 11.80
N LYS A 105 -3.44 23.13 11.44
CA LYS A 105 -3.92 22.84 10.08
C LYS A 105 -3.21 23.67 9.01
N ASP A 106 -3.10 24.99 9.21
CA ASP A 106 -2.48 25.88 8.21
C ASP A 106 -0.96 25.70 8.11
N VAL A 107 -0.30 25.35 9.23
CA VAL A 107 1.14 25.04 9.23
C VAL A 107 1.38 23.73 8.48
N LEU A 108 0.57 22.70 8.76
CA LEU A 108 0.61 21.42 8.08
C LEU A 108 0.33 21.56 6.58
N ALA A 109 -0.67 22.36 6.19
CA ALA A 109 -0.98 22.66 4.80
C ALA A 109 0.22 23.28 4.05
N LYS A 110 0.94 24.22 4.68
CA LYS A 110 2.16 24.81 4.11
C LYS A 110 3.28 23.77 3.98
N MET A 111 3.45 22.90 4.98
CA MET A 111 4.46 21.84 4.93
C MET A 111 4.15 20.76 3.90
N ILE A 112 2.88 20.42 3.70
CA ILE A 112 2.42 19.50 2.63
C ILE A 112 2.81 20.07 1.27
N LEU A 113 2.72 21.38 1.07
CA LEU A 113 3.07 22.04 -0.20
C LEU A 113 4.56 22.40 -0.34
N HIS A 114 5.40 22.03 0.63
CA HIS A 114 6.84 22.33 0.57
C HIS A 114 7.51 21.62 -0.60
N GLU A 115 8.57 22.18 -1.19
CA GLU A 115 9.29 21.58 -2.33
C GLU A 115 9.96 20.23 -1.97
N GLU A 116 10.58 20.17 -0.79
CA GLU A 116 11.24 18.98 -0.23
C GLU A 116 10.29 17.83 0.14
N ARG A 117 10.48 16.66 -0.48
CA ARG A 117 9.62 15.47 -0.30
C ARG A 117 9.59 14.92 1.12
N TRP A 118 10.71 15.01 1.85
CA TRP A 118 10.78 14.52 3.23
C TRP A 118 9.93 15.36 4.18
N ILE A 119 9.77 16.67 3.93
CA ILE A 119 8.86 17.56 4.68
C ILE A 119 7.42 17.22 4.36
N GLN A 120 7.10 17.06 3.06
CA GLN A 120 5.77 16.67 2.62
C GLN A 120 5.30 15.38 3.30
N GLY A 121 6.14 14.34 3.26
CA GLY A 121 5.81 13.03 3.82
C GLY A 121 5.53 13.05 5.32
N SER A 122 6.31 13.82 6.09
CA SER A 122 6.04 13.96 7.53
C SER A 122 4.78 14.74 7.81
N ALA A 123 4.50 15.82 7.06
CA ALA A 123 3.29 16.61 7.25
C ALA A 123 2.03 15.80 6.91
N ILE A 124 2.07 14.98 5.85
CA ILE A 124 0.99 14.05 5.48
C ILE A 124 0.73 13.05 6.61
N GLY A 125 1.78 12.39 7.11
CA GLY A 125 1.67 11.42 8.20
C GLY A 125 1.09 12.04 9.49
N THR A 126 1.55 13.23 9.86
CA THR A 126 1.00 13.97 11.01
C THR A 126 -0.46 14.38 10.80
N SER A 127 -0.85 14.70 9.56
CA SER A 127 -2.20 15.19 9.23
C SER A 127 -3.24 14.08 9.07
N GLN A 128 -2.88 12.81 9.22
CA GLN A 128 -3.77 11.67 8.97
C GLN A 128 -5.14 11.81 9.65
N ARG A 129 -5.18 12.21 10.92
CA ARG A 129 -6.43 12.39 11.68
C ARG A 129 -7.28 13.56 11.19
N LEU A 130 -6.66 14.56 10.55
CA LEU A 130 -7.36 15.69 9.93
C LEU A 130 -8.05 15.31 8.61
N LEU A 131 -7.67 14.18 7.99
CA LEU A 131 -8.31 13.69 6.76
C LEU A 131 -9.74 13.19 7.02
N ALA A 132 -10.04 12.74 8.25
CA ALA A 132 -11.36 12.29 8.68
C ALA A 132 -12.13 13.34 9.49
N ASP A 133 -11.55 14.53 9.67
CA ASP A 133 -12.10 15.57 10.52
C ASP A 133 -13.03 16.51 9.72
N PRO A 134 -14.33 16.62 10.06
CA PRO A 134 -15.28 17.47 9.34
C PRO A 134 -14.85 18.94 9.19
N GLU A 135 -14.10 19.47 10.15
CA GLU A 135 -13.64 20.87 10.17
C GLU A 135 -12.36 21.11 9.32
N SER A 136 -11.64 20.04 8.96
CA SER A 136 -10.30 20.15 8.38
C SER A 136 -10.12 19.44 7.04
N TYR A 137 -10.93 18.42 6.73
CA TYR A 137 -10.69 17.54 5.60
C TYR A 137 -10.61 18.29 4.26
N LYS A 138 -11.50 19.26 4.02
CA LYS A 138 -11.50 20.08 2.79
C LYS A 138 -10.24 20.94 2.62
N THR A 139 -9.51 21.23 3.70
CA THR A 139 -8.25 21.97 3.63
C THR A 139 -7.07 21.04 3.36
N ILE A 140 -7.00 19.89 4.03
CA ILE A 140 -5.81 19.02 4.00
C ILE A 140 -5.85 18.02 2.86
N PHE A 141 -7.01 17.45 2.57
CA PHE A 141 -7.16 16.33 1.64
C PHE A 141 -6.75 16.72 0.21
N PRO A 142 -7.22 17.85 -0.37
CA PRO A 142 -6.83 18.24 -1.73
C PRO A 142 -5.32 18.50 -1.88
N LEU A 143 -4.68 19.05 -0.85
CA LEU A 143 -3.23 19.31 -0.85
C LEU A 143 -2.44 18.00 -0.83
N THR A 144 -2.87 17.06 0.00
CA THR A 144 -2.29 15.71 0.08
C THR A 144 -2.40 15.00 -1.27
N VAL A 145 -3.59 15.01 -1.89
CA VAL A 145 -3.82 14.40 -3.21
C VAL A 145 -2.96 15.06 -4.30
N LYS A 146 -2.88 16.40 -4.32
CA LYS A 146 -2.03 17.16 -5.26
C LYS A 146 -0.57 16.72 -5.20
N VAL A 147 -0.03 16.57 -4.00
CA VAL A 147 1.37 16.20 -3.77
C VAL A 147 1.65 14.77 -4.22
N ILE A 148 0.78 13.82 -3.87
CA ILE A 148 0.98 12.41 -4.22
C ILE A 148 0.76 12.19 -5.72
N LYS A 149 -0.15 12.92 -6.38
CA LYS A 149 -0.31 12.90 -7.85
C LYS A 149 1.03 13.20 -8.57
N SER A 150 1.78 14.18 -8.05
CA SER A 150 3.09 14.58 -8.60
C SER A 150 4.26 13.73 -8.12
N ALA A 151 4.04 12.76 -7.22
CA ALA A 151 5.12 11.97 -6.66
C ALA A 151 5.64 10.94 -7.68
N THR A 152 6.93 11.00 -7.95
CA THR A 152 7.66 10.03 -8.78
C THR A 152 8.57 9.12 -7.96
N GLY A 153 8.93 9.51 -6.73
CA GLY A 153 9.80 8.76 -5.82
C GLY A 153 9.06 7.75 -4.94
N TYR A 154 9.73 6.63 -4.65
CA TYR A 154 9.19 5.50 -3.88
C TYR A 154 8.64 5.88 -2.49
N PRO A 155 9.30 6.69 -1.63
CA PRO A 155 8.80 6.95 -0.28
C PRO A 155 7.41 7.56 -0.29
N MET A 156 7.16 8.55 -1.15
CA MET A 156 5.86 9.23 -1.24
C MET A 156 4.76 8.30 -1.75
N ILE A 157 5.07 7.35 -2.62
CA ILE A 157 4.10 6.35 -3.09
C ILE A 157 3.70 5.40 -1.95
N THR A 158 4.65 4.95 -1.13
CA THR A 158 4.32 4.07 0.01
C THR A 158 3.49 4.77 1.09
N ARG A 159 3.60 6.10 1.20
CA ARG A 159 2.79 6.93 2.10
C ARG A 159 1.34 7.07 1.68
N ALA A 160 0.99 6.71 0.45
CA ALA A 160 -0.41 6.70 0.01
C ALA A 160 -1.29 5.87 0.96
N SER A 161 -0.76 4.78 1.52
CA SER A 161 -1.44 3.96 2.53
C SER A 161 -1.84 4.70 3.82
N GLU A 162 -1.19 5.82 4.15
CA GLU A 162 -1.55 6.66 5.29
C GLU A 162 -2.89 7.37 5.06
N ILE A 163 -3.25 7.68 3.81
CA ILE A 163 -4.57 8.24 3.48
C ILE A 163 -5.67 7.25 3.88
N THR A 164 -5.53 5.97 3.49
CA THR A 164 -6.52 4.93 3.78
C THR A 164 -6.78 4.80 5.27
N LYS A 165 -5.72 4.74 6.08
CA LYS A 165 -5.85 4.62 7.54
C LYS A 165 -6.57 5.82 8.17
N GLY A 166 -6.53 6.99 7.53
CA GLY A 166 -7.34 8.13 7.95
C GLY A 166 -8.83 7.91 7.64
N LEU A 167 -9.12 7.40 6.44
CA LEU A 167 -10.48 7.24 5.90
C LEU A 167 -11.29 6.08 6.50
N ASP A 168 -10.65 5.06 7.06
CA ASP A 168 -11.32 3.90 7.67
C ASP A 168 -12.35 4.32 8.73
N ASN A 169 -12.10 5.43 9.44
CA ASN A 169 -12.98 5.97 10.49
C ASN A 169 -13.73 7.24 10.07
N ALA A 170 -13.65 7.65 8.80
CA ALA A 170 -14.29 8.86 8.31
C ALA A 170 -15.80 8.66 8.07
N SER A 171 -16.58 9.74 8.09
CA SER A 171 -18.00 9.68 7.74
C SER A 171 -18.18 9.36 6.25
N PRO A 172 -19.33 8.79 5.82
CA PRO A 172 -19.61 8.51 4.41
C PRO A 172 -19.44 9.73 3.50
N GLU A 173 -19.78 10.94 3.98
CA GLU A 173 -19.58 12.19 3.24
C GLU A 173 -18.09 12.44 2.93
N ILE A 174 -17.22 12.27 3.92
CA ILE A 174 -15.78 12.48 3.77
C ILE A 174 -15.18 11.39 2.87
N GLN A 175 -15.65 10.15 3.00
CA GLN A 175 -15.23 9.04 2.13
C GLN A 175 -15.60 9.30 0.67
N ALA A 176 -16.83 9.76 0.39
CA ALA A 176 -17.26 10.13 -0.95
C ALA A 176 -16.42 11.27 -1.53
N TYR A 177 -16.20 12.34 -0.75
CA TYR A 177 -15.34 13.44 -1.15
C TYR A 177 -13.90 13.01 -1.47
N ALA A 178 -13.35 12.10 -0.66
CA ALA A 178 -12.02 11.54 -0.90
C ALA A 178 -11.96 10.75 -2.21
N LEU A 179 -12.97 9.92 -2.50
CA LEU A 179 -13.07 9.15 -3.74
C LEU A 179 -13.16 10.06 -4.97
N ASP A 180 -13.93 11.13 -4.91
CA ASP A 180 -14.05 12.11 -6.00
C ASP A 180 -12.70 12.75 -6.37
N LEU A 181 -11.83 12.96 -5.39
CA LEU A 181 -10.48 13.48 -5.61
C LEU A 181 -9.50 12.40 -6.07
N LEU A 182 -9.61 11.17 -5.57
CA LEU A 182 -8.64 10.09 -5.81
C LEU A 182 -8.86 9.39 -7.16
N LYS A 183 -10.10 9.17 -7.58
CA LYS A 183 -10.43 8.47 -8.85
C LYS A 183 -9.76 9.12 -10.07
N PRO A 184 -9.81 10.46 -10.27
CA PRO A 184 -9.14 11.10 -11.40
C PRO A 184 -7.61 11.02 -11.31
N VAL A 185 -7.06 10.97 -10.10
CA VAL A 185 -5.61 10.82 -9.92
C VAL A 185 -5.18 9.44 -10.39
N TYR A 186 -5.86 8.38 -9.95
CA TYR A 186 -5.56 7.00 -10.37
C TYR A 186 -5.57 6.82 -11.88
N GLN A 187 -6.56 7.40 -12.57
CA GLN A 187 -6.68 7.33 -14.02
C GLN A 187 -5.51 7.99 -14.76
N ASN A 188 -4.84 8.96 -14.12
CA ASN A 188 -3.78 9.77 -14.72
C ASN A 188 -2.44 9.60 -14.00
N LEU A 189 -2.23 8.48 -13.30
CA LEU A 189 -0.93 8.22 -12.67
C LEU A 189 0.13 8.01 -13.74
N PRO A 190 1.30 8.67 -13.61
CA PRO A 190 2.47 8.33 -14.40
C PRO A 190 2.78 6.83 -14.31
N GLN A 191 3.02 6.20 -15.46
CA GLN A 191 3.38 4.78 -15.58
C GLN A 191 4.82 4.48 -15.11
N GLU A 192 5.62 5.52 -14.93
CA GLU A 192 7.00 5.39 -14.46
C GLU A 192 7.10 5.79 -12.99
N LEU A 193 7.92 5.03 -12.27
CA LEU A 193 8.43 5.40 -10.96
C LEU A 193 9.91 5.70 -11.16
N ILE A 194 10.38 6.83 -10.65
CA ILE A 194 11.76 7.28 -10.83
C ILE A 194 12.43 7.28 -9.45
N SER A 195 13.71 6.97 -9.39
CA SER A 195 14.49 7.18 -8.18
C SER A 195 14.38 8.63 -7.70
N GLU A 196 14.56 8.87 -6.40
CA GLU A 196 14.38 10.20 -5.80
C GLU A 196 15.26 11.28 -6.43
N ASN A 197 16.42 10.90 -6.96
CA ASN A 197 17.35 11.79 -7.67
C ASN A 197 17.03 11.97 -9.16
N GLY A 198 15.95 11.36 -9.68
CA GLY A 198 15.54 11.50 -11.07
C GLY A 198 16.34 10.67 -12.09
N ILE A 199 17.32 9.89 -11.64
CA ILE A 199 18.32 9.28 -12.54
C ILE A 199 17.84 7.97 -13.17
N TYR A 200 17.06 7.16 -12.44
CA TYR A 200 16.72 5.81 -12.87
C TYR A 200 15.21 5.56 -12.81
N VAL A 201 14.63 5.05 -13.90
CA VAL A 201 13.30 4.46 -13.89
C VAL A 201 13.38 3.12 -13.16
N ILE A 202 12.60 2.97 -12.10
CA ILE A 202 12.53 1.75 -11.31
C ILE A 202 11.76 0.70 -12.12
N PRO A 203 12.36 -0.46 -12.46
CA PRO A 203 11.65 -1.56 -13.09
C PRO A 203 10.40 -1.92 -12.29
N ASP A 204 9.30 -2.14 -13.00
CA ASP A 204 7.95 -2.39 -12.44
C ASP A 204 7.38 -1.36 -11.46
N GLY A 205 8.02 -0.19 -11.32
CA GLY A 205 7.57 0.83 -10.38
C GLY A 205 6.20 1.45 -10.72
N GLY A 206 5.81 1.49 -11.99
CA GLY A 206 4.46 1.86 -12.42
C GLY A 206 3.37 0.96 -11.85
N ASN A 207 3.57 -0.35 -11.96
CA ASN A 207 2.65 -1.35 -11.39
C ASN A 207 2.58 -1.24 -9.87
N LEU A 208 3.71 -0.99 -9.21
CA LEU A 208 3.74 -0.74 -7.78
C LEU A 208 2.92 0.52 -7.42
N LYS A 209 3.09 1.61 -8.17
CA LYS A 209 2.37 2.87 -7.95
C LYS A 209 0.87 2.71 -8.16
N LEU A 210 0.46 2.09 -9.26
CA LEU A 210 -0.94 1.75 -9.54
C LEU A 210 -1.52 0.88 -8.43
N LYS A 211 -0.79 -0.15 -7.99
CA LYS A 211 -1.22 -1.01 -6.87
C LYS A 211 -1.38 -0.19 -5.58
N SER A 212 -0.39 0.61 -5.20
CA SER A 212 -0.43 1.41 -3.97
C SER A 212 -1.60 2.40 -3.98
N PHE A 213 -1.84 3.10 -5.09
CA PHE A 213 -2.99 3.98 -5.22
C PHE A 213 -4.33 3.24 -5.33
N GLY A 214 -4.34 2.08 -5.98
CA GLY A 214 -5.51 1.20 -6.03
C GLY A 214 -5.94 0.81 -4.62
N GLN A 215 -5.01 0.46 -3.74
CA GLN A 215 -5.31 0.21 -2.32
C GLN A 215 -5.87 1.43 -1.59
N VAL A 216 -5.48 2.64 -1.99
CA VAL A 216 -6.03 3.89 -1.43
C VAL A 216 -7.45 4.16 -1.90
N ILE A 217 -7.82 3.74 -3.10
CA ILE A 217 -9.18 3.90 -3.63
C ILE A 217 -10.09 2.77 -3.14
N GLY A 218 -9.59 1.53 -3.12
CA GLY A 218 -10.38 0.34 -2.77
C GLY A 218 -10.70 0.17 -1.28
N PHE A 219 -10.60 1.24 -0.49
CA PHE A 219 -10.96 1.23 0.93
C PHE A 219 -12.47 1.11 1.16
N SER A 220 -13.27 1.57 0.19
CA SER A 220 -14.74 1.49 0.21
C SER A 220 -15.26 0.56 -0.89
N THR A 221 -16.51 0.10 -0.74
CA THR A 221 -17.21 -0.68 -1.78
C THR A 221 -17.24 0.06 -3.12
N GLU A 222 -17.61 1.34 -3.11
CA GLU A 222 -17.65 2.18 -4.33
C GLU A 222 -16.27 2.31 -4.99
N GLY A 223 -15.20 2.42 -4.19
CA GLY A 223 -13.84 2.43 -4.70
C GLY A 223 -13.44 1.10 -5.33
N GLN A 224 -13.83 -0.03 -4.73
CA GLN A 224 -13.60 -1.36 -5.30
C GLN A 224 -14.37 -1.58 -6.60
N GLU A 225 -15.63 -1.15 -6.66
CA GLU A 225 -16.44 -1.19 -7.89
C GLU A 225 -15.80 -0.35 -9.00
N PHE A 226 -15.33 0.86 -8.67
CA PHE A 226 -14.58 1.69 -9.62
C PHE A 226 -13.34 0.96 -10.15
N LEU A 227 -12.54 0.32 -9.28
CA LEU A 227 -11.33 -0.41 -9.69
C LEU A 227 -11.65 -1.67 -10.52
N ASN A 228 -12.73 -2.36 -10.19
CA ASN A 228 -13.18 -3.57 -10.88
C ASN A 228 -13.76 -3.27 -12.27
N SER A 229 -14.40 -2.11 -12.47
CA SER A 229 -14.90 -1.66 -13.78
C SER A 229 -13.82 -1.19 -14.74
N ARG A 230 -12.54 -1.10 -14.29
CA ARG A 230 -11.44 -0.70 -15.16
C ARG A 230 -11.08 -1.81 -16.15
N PRO A 231 -10.75 -1.48 -17.41
CA PRO A 231 -10.22 -2.44 -18.36
C PRO A 231 -8.94 -3.12 -17.83
N LYS A 232 -8.92 -4.44 -17.88
CA LYS A 232 -7.82 -5.31 -17.46
C LYS A 232 -7.16 -5.94 -18.69
N ALA A 233 -5.84 -5.88 -18.75
CA ALA A 233 -5.07 -6.50 -19.82
C ALA A 233 -5.31 -8.01 -19.84
N THR A 234 -5.63 -8.54 -21.01
CA THR A 234 -5.73 -9.96 -21.33
C THR A 234 -4.57 -10.37 -22.22
N SER A 235 -4.40 -11.68 -22.42
CA SER A 235 -3.46 -12.19 -23.42
C SER A 235 -3.79 -11.70 -24.83
N GLU A 236 -5.07 -11.58 -25.19
CA GLU A 236 -5.48 -11.04 -26.49
C GLU A 236 -5.03 -9.59 -26.65
N TRP A 237 -5.21 -8.75 -25.61
CA TRP A 237 -4.70 -7.38 -25.61
C TRP A 237 -3.17 -7.34 -25.72
N LYS A 238 -2.45 -8.23 -25.03
CA LYS A 238 -0.99 -8.32 -25.08
C LYS A 238 -0.48 -8.59 -26.51
N ILE A 239 -1.22 -9.37 -27.29
CA ILE A 239 -0.91 -9.68 -28.69
C ILE A 239 -1.30 -8.52 -29.61
N SER A 240 -2.51 -7.97 -29.43
CA SER A 240 -3.11 -7.05 -30.40
C SER A 240 -2.82 -5.57 -30.15
N GLY A 241 -2.62 -5.19 -28.89
CA GLY A 241 -2.57 -3.81 -28.39
C GLY A 241 -3.91 -3.06 -28.43
N LYS A 242 -5.04 -3.71 -28.75
CA LYS A 242 -6.33 -3.03 -28.95
C LYS A 242 -7.15 -2.98 -27.67
N GLU A 243 -7.61 -1.80 -27.25
CA GLU A 243 -8.38 -1.63 -26.02
C GLU A 243 -9.63 -2.51 -25.91
N LYS A 244 -10.29 -2.81 -27.03
CA LYS A 244 -11.46 -3.70 -27.07
C LYS A 244 -11.16 -5.15 -26.65
N ASP A 245 -9.89 -5.56 -26.68
CA ASP A 245 -9.48 -6.92 -26.33
C ASP A 245 -9.19 -7.02 -24.82
N LYS A 246 -9.20 -5.90 -24.08
CA LYS A 246 -9.15 -5.91 -22.60
C LYS A 246 -10.46 -6.43 -22.02
N PHE A 247 -10.35 -7.11 -20.88
CA PHE A 247 -11.50 -7.50 -20.09
C PHE A 247 -12.07 -6.29 -19.33
N VAL A 248 -13.37 -6.07 -19.42
CA VAL A 248 -14.08 -5.05 -18.65
C VAL A 248 -15.20 -5.74 -17.89
N SER A 249 -15.18 -5.65 -16.56
CA SER A 249 -16.31 -6.11 -15.75
C SER A 249 -17.51 -5.20 -15.98
N ASP A 250 -18.64 -5.76 -16.36
CA ASP A 250 -19.93 -5.05 -16.47
C ASP A 250 -20.61 -4.86 -15.10
N GLY A 251 -19.93 -5.23 -14.01
CA GLY A 251 -20.45 -5.21 -12.65
C GLY A 251 -21.42 -6.35 -12.34
N GLN A 252 -21.80 -7.16 -13.33
CA GLN A 252 -22.67 -8.31 -13.15
C GLN A 252 -21.82 -9.57 -13.04
N PHE A 253 -21.87 -10.20 -11.87
CA PHE A 253 -21.20 -11.48 -11.67
C PHE A 253 -21.86 -12.58 -12.51
N LYS A 254 -21.08 -13.16 -13.43
CA LYS A 254 -21.49 -14.30 -14.26
C LYS A 254 -20.97 -15.58 -13.60
N ARG A 255 -21.87 -16.29 -12.91
CA ARG A 255 -21.53 -17.53 -12.22
C ARG A 255 -21.13 -18.64 -13.20
N ASN A 256 -19.97 -19.25 -12.99
CA ASN A 256 -19.53 -20.45 -13.69
C ASN A 256 -19.49 -21.64 -12.70
N LYS A 257 -20.55 -22.45 -12.69
CA LYS A 257 -20.67 -23.58 -11.76
C LYS A 257 -19.58 -24.64 -11.91
N SER A 258 -18.96 -24.76 -13.09
CA SER A 258 -17.91 -25.75 -13.32
C SER A 258 -16.63 -25.45 -12.54
N THR A 259 -16.40 -24.18 -12.17
CA THR A 259 -15.19 -23.76 -11.45
C THR A 259 -15.35 -23.83 -9.94
N GLU A 260 -16.58 -23.90 -9.43
CA GLU A 260 -16.92 -23.92 -8.00
C GLU A 260 -16.44 -25.21 -7.32
N ALA A 261 -15.17 -25.20 -6.95
CA ALA A 261 -14.47 -26.32 -6.36
C ALA A 261 -13.20 -25.83 -5.66
N THR A 262 -12.54 -26.76 -4.97
CA THR A 262 -11.16 -26.58 -4.53
C THR A 262 -10.21 -27.22 -5.54
N TRP A 263 -9.31 -26.40 -6.06
CA TRP A 263 -8.34 -26.76 -7.10
C TRP A 263 -6.93 -26.78 -6.52
N SER A 264 -6.22 -27.88 -6.69
CA SER A 264 -4.82 -28.02 -6.28
C SER A 264 -3.90 -28.03 -7.48
N LEU A 265 -2.80 -27.28 -7.39
CA LEU A 265 -1.79 -27.26 -8.44
C LEU A 265 -1.20 -28.65 -8.63
N VAL A 266 -1.19 -29.15 -9.86
CA VAL A 266 -0.59 -30.47 -10.18
C VAL A 266 0.93 -30.35 -10.17
N ASN A 267 1.48 -29.35 -10.89
CA ASN A 267 2.90 -29.01 -10.93
C ASN A 267 3.07 -27.56 -11.40
N HIS A 268 4.27 -26.99 -11.23
CA HIS A 268 4.68 -25.69 -11.73
C HIS A 268 4.98 -25.62 -13.25
N ASN A 269 4.86 -26.73 -13.98
CA ASN A 269 4.98 -26.74 -15.44
C ASN A 269 4.05 -25.71 -16.10
N LEU A 270 4.53 -25.11 -17.19
CA LEU A 270 3.81 -24.14 -17.99
C LEU A 270 3.45 -24.76 -19.34
N PHE A 271 2.28 -24.40 -19.86
CA PHE A 271 1.76 -24.88 -21.14
C PHE A 271 1.27 -23.69 -21.97
N GLU A 272 1.37 -23.78 -23.30
CA GLU A 272 0.87 -22.73 -24.20
C GLU A 272 -0.63 -22.88 -24.50
N SER A 273 -1.17 -24.08 -24.30
CA SER A 273 -2.58 -24.39 -24.50
C SER A 273 -3.04 -25.61 -23.70
N LYS A 274 -4.35 -25.82 -23.63
CA LYS A 274 -4.93 -27.08 -23.14
C LYS A 274 -4.44 -28.29 -23.95
N ALA A 275 -4.34 -28.17 -25.27
CA ALA A 275 -3.89 -29.25 -26.14
C ALA A 275 -2.47 -29.72 -25.78
N ASP A 276 -1.58 -28.78 -25.45
CA ASP A 276 -0.20 -29.09 -25.03
C ASP A 276 -0.16 -29.73 -23.64
N ALA A 277 -1.09 -29.37 -22.75
CA ALA A 277 -1.19 -29.93 -21.42
C ALA A 277 -1.72 -31.37 -21.40
N LEU A 278 -2.63 -31.73 -22.31
CA LEU A 278 -3.35 -33.01 -22.28
C LEU A 278 -2.43 -34.26 -22.25
N PRO A 279 -1.40 -34.40 -23.12
CA PRO A 279 -0.50 -35.55 -23.06
C PRO A 279 0.23 -35.66 -21.73
N TRP A 280 0.66 -34.52 -21.17
CA TRP A 280 1.34 -34.47 -19.88
C TRP A 280 0.41 -34.86 -18.73
N ILE A 281 -0.83 -34.36 -18.72
CA ILE A 281 -1.84 -34.69 -17.71
C ILE A 281 -2.11 -36.20 -17.70
N LYS A 282 -2.33 -36.82 -18.87
CA LYS A 282 -2.52 -38.27 -18.99
C LYS A 282 -1.33 -39.05 -18.44
N GLY A 283 -0.11 -38.56 -18.68
CA GLY A 283 1.11 -39.10 -18.08
C GLY A 283 1.13 -39.01 -16.55
N GLN A 284 0.74 -37.87 -15.97
CA GLN A 284 0.67 -37.70 -14.52
C GLN A 284 -0.39 -38.59 -13.87
N LEU A 285 -1.55 -38.78 -14.53
CA LEU A 285 -2.61 -39.67 -14.06
C LEU A 285 -2.14 -41.13 -14.04
N LYS A 286 -1.57 -41.62 -15.15
CA LYS A 286 -0.98 -42.98 -15.22
C LYS A 286 0.11 -43.19 -14.16
N GLY A 287 0.91 -42.16 -13.90
CA GLY A 287 1.96 -42.17 -12.88
C GLY A 287 1.48 -41.95 -11.44
N LYS A 288 0.17 -41.76 -11.21
CA LYS A 288 -0.41 -41.42 -9.89
C LYS A 288 0.27 -40.22 -9.21
N LYS A 289 0.60 -39.19 -10.00
CA LYS A 289 1.29 -37.96 -9.55
C LYS A 289 0.34 -36.77 -9.39
N VAL A 290 -0.95 -36.98 -9.64
CA VAL A 290 -2.00 -35.97 -9.51
C VAL A 290 -2.60 -36.07 -8.10
N PRO A 291 -2.77 -34.97 -7.34
CA PRO A 291 -3.43 -34.99 -6.03
C PRO A 291 -4.78 -35.70 -6.06
N ASP A 292 -5.11 -36.49 -5.04
CA ASP A 292 -6.37 -37.24 -4.98
C ASP A 292 -7.57 -36.38 -4.56
N LEU A 293 -8.78 -36.82 -4.95
CA LEU A 293 -10.04 -36.28 -4.42
C LEU A 293 -10.09 -36.47 -2.89
N GLY A 294 -10.58 -35.47 -2.17
CA GLY A 294 -10.62 -35.47 -0.70
C GLY A 294 -9.31 -35.03 -0.02
N THR A 295 -8.27 -34.66 -0.79
CA THR A 295 -7.00 -34.17 -0.21
C THR A 295 -7.24 -32.94 0.67
N ASN A 296 -6.82 -33.01 1.94
CA ASN A 296 -6.97 -31.91 2.91
C ASN A 296 -5.77 -30.96 2.97
N LYS A 297 -4.56 -31.44 2.63
CA LYS A 297 -3.32 -30.63 2.68
C LYS A 297 -3.01 -30.07 1.29
N ILE A 298 -3.22 -28.78 1.11
CA ILE A 298 -3.02 -28.09 -0.18
C ILE A 298 -1.75 -27.24 -0.08
N LYS A 299 -0.74 -27.57 -0.88
CA LYS A 299 0.49 -26.78 -0.95
C LYS A 299 0.31 -25.53 -1.79
N TYR A 300 -0.31 -25.65 -2.96
CA TYR A 300 -0.69 -24.53 -3.84
C TYR A 300 -2.07 -24.82 -4.43
N GLY A 301 -2.93 -23.81 -4.46
CA GLY A 301 -4.26 -23.96 -5.04
C GLY A 301 -5.14 -22.73 -4.88
N PHE A 302 -6.37 -22.89 -5.33
CA PHE A 302 -7.44 -21.90 -5.25
C PHE A 302 -8.75 -22.58 -4.88
N ARG A 303 -9.68 -21.82 -4.31
CA ARG A 303 -11.08 -22.21 -4.16
C ARG A 303 -11.95 -21.10 -4.75
N PHE A 304 -12.79 -21.47 -5.71
CA PHE A 304 -13.74 -20.56 -6.32
C PHE A 304 -15.06 -20.70 -5.57
N LEU A 305 -15.59 -19.57 -5.11
CA LEU A 305 -16.82 -19.49 -4.33
C LEU A 305 -17.99 -19.05 -5.21
N ASP A 306 -19.21 -19.35 -4.78
CA ASP A 306 -20.43 -19.03 -5.51
C ASP A 306 -20.77 -17.53 -5.54
N ASN A 307 -20.10 -16.74 -4.71
CA ASN A 307 -20.19 -15.28 -4.65
C ASN A 307 -19.20 -14.55 -5.59
N GLY A 308 -18.43 -15.29 -6.40
CA GLY A 308 -17.44 -14.72 -7.32
C GLY A 308 -16.04 -14.51 -6.72
N GLU A 309 -15.83 -14.83 -5.44
CA GLU A 309 -14.52 -14.76 -4.81
C GLU A 309 -13.64 -15.97 -5.17
N VAL A 310 -12.34 -15.73 -5.36
CA VAL A 310 -11.32 -16.78 -5.54
C VAL A 310 -10.37 -16.75 -4.35
N GLN A 311 -10.58 -17.66 -3.41
CA GLN A 311 -9.74 -17.83 -2.23
C GLN A 311 -8.43 -18.54 -2.60
N THR A 312 -7.29 -17.91 -2.31
CA THR A 312 -5.98 -18.54 -2.47
C THR A 312 -5.72 -19.54 -1.33
N LEU A 313 -4.99 -20.62 -1.61
CA LEU A 313 -4.72 -21.68 -0.63
C LEU A 313 -3.23 -22.00 -0.47
N GLY A 314 -2.83 -22.36 0.75
CA GLY A 314 -1.48 -22.81 1.06
C GLY A 314 -0.42 -21.74 0.78
N MET A 315 0.65 -22.11 0.06
CA MET A 315 1.72 -21.21 -0.35
C MET A 315 1.30 -20.24 -1.46
N THR A 316 0.16 -20.46 -2.13
CA THR A 316 -0.38 -19.48 -3.11
C THR A 316 -0.68 -18.13 -2.45
N ASN A 317 -1.02 -18.12 -1.15
CA ASN A 317 -1.25 -16.89 -0.37
C ASN A 317 -0.01 -15.97 -0.35
N ARG A 318 1.19 -16.54 -0.50
CA ARG A 318 2.44 -15.78 -0.53
C ARG A 318 2.65 -15.06 -1.86
N SER A 319 2.14 -15.62 -2.96
CA SER A 319 2.28 -15.06 -4.31
C SER A 319 1.07 -14.21 -4.74
N HIS A 320 -0.05 -14.33 -4.03
CA HIS A 320 -1.29 -13.59 -4.26
C HIS A 320 -1.73 -12.90 -2.97
N THR A 321 -1.19 -11.71 -2.72
CA THR A 321 -1.52 -10.91 -1.52
C THR A 321 -2.77 -10.05 -1.69
N ASN A 322 -3.41 -10.11 -2.85
CA ASN A 322 -4.53 -9.24 -3.21
C ASN A 322 -5.79 -10.09 -3.45
N PRO A 323 -6.98 -9.56 -3.15
CA PRO A 323 -8.24 -10.22 -3.50
C PRO A 323 -8.30 -10.58 -4.99
N LEU A 324 -8.80 -11.77 -5.28
CA LEU A 324 -9.01 -12.30 -6.63
C LEU A 324 -10.49 -12.66 -6.75
N TYR A 325 -11.09 -12.29 -7.88
CA TYR A 325 -12.48 -12.53 -8.21
C TYR A 325 -12.56 -13.23 -9.57
N TYR A 326 -13.71 -13.79 -9.90
CA TYR A 326 -13.99 -14.30 -11.24
C TYR A 326 -15.36 -13.87 -11.73
N SER A 327 -15.54 -13.87 -13.05
CA SER A 327 -16.81 -13.74 -13.73
C SER A 327 -16.71 -14.44 -15.09
N GLY A 328 -17.59 -15.42 -15.32
CA GLY A 328 -17.50 -16.33 -16.46
C GLY A 328 -16.22 -17.15 -16.38
N ASP A 329 -15.38 -17.03 -17.41
CA ASP A 329 -14.14 -17.78 -17.60
C ASP A 329 -12.88 -16.94 -17.35
N VAL A 330 -13.05 -15.81 -16.65
CA VAL A 330 -12.00 -14.84 -16.39
C VAL A 330 -11.86 -14.59 -14.89
N ALA A 331 -10.63 -14.67 -14.38
CA ALA A 331 -10.25 -14.29 -13.03
C ALA A 331 -9.45 -12.98 -13.04
N PHE A 332 -9.74 -12.06 -12.13
CA PHE A 332 -9.11 -10.75 -12.09
C PHE A 332 -8.97 -10.25 -10.65
N SER A 333 -8.03 -9.34 -10.42
CA SER A 333 -7.84 -8.71 -9.10
C SER A 333 -8.19 -7.24 -9.17
N THR A 334 -8.83 -6.72 -8.13
CA THR A 334 -9.14 -5.29 -8.00
C THR A 334 -7.91 -4.40 -8.14
N PHE A 335 -6.76 -4.86 -7.62
CA PHE A 335 -5.52 -4.07 -7.54
C PHE A 335 -4.47 -4.44 -8.58
N LYS A 336 -4.80 -5.32 -9.54
CA LYS A 336 -3.95 -5.60 -10.69
C LYS A 336 -4.71 -5.24 -11.96
N ASP A 337 -3.99 -4.79 -12.98
CA ASP A 337 -4.57 -4.46 -14.28
C ASP A 337 -4.43 -5.62 -15.28
N ILE A 338 -4.51 -6.87 -14.78
CA ILE A 338 -4.45 -8.10 -15.57
C ILE A 338 -5.68 -8.94 -15.24
N ALA A 339 -6.25 -9.54 -16.27
CA ALA A 339 -7.26 -10.57 -16.22
C ALA A 339 -6.68 -11.88 -16.77
N HIS A 340 -7.03 -12.99 -16.13
CA HIS A 340 -6.53 -14.32 -16.43
C HIS A 340 -7.66 -15.18 -16.96
N HIS A 341 -7.50 -15.72 -18.17
CA HIS A 341 -8.42 -16.75 -18.64
C HIS A 341 -8.23 -18.05 -17.88
N PHE A 342 -9.31 -18.78 -17.70
CA PHE A 342 -9.25 -20.15 -17.24
C PHE A 342 -10.30 -21.02 -17.93
N GLU A 343 -10.08 -22.32 -17.93
CA GLU A 343 -11.01 -23.30 -18.50
C GLU A 343 -11.04 -24.55 -17.61
N VAL A 344 -12.24 -25.09 -17.38
CA VAL A 344 -12.45 -26.38 -16.72
C VAL A 344 -12.69 -27.47 -17.76
N PHE A 345 -12.05 -28.63 -17.59
CA PHE A 345 -12.17 -29.77 -18.50
C PHE A 345 -11.91 -31.09 -17.79
N SER A 346 -12.37 -32.19 -18.38
CA SER A 346 -12.22 -33.53 -17.83
C SER A 346 -11.22 -34.39 -18.60
N VAL A 347 -10.42 -35.19 -17.88
CA VAL A 347 -9.52 -36.22 -18.43
C VAL A 347 -9.61 -37.45 -17.53
N ASP A 348 -9.97 -38.60 -18.10
CA ASP A 348 -10.08 -39.90 -17.41
C ASP A 348 -10.83 -39.79 -16.04
N ASP A 349 -12.06 -39.27 -16.08
CA ASP A 349 -12.97 -39.06 -14.92
C ASP A 349 -12.46 -38.10 -13.83
N ARG A 350 -11.41 -37.33 -14.13
CA ARG A 350 -10.87 -36.28 -13.26
C ARG A 350 -11.11 -34.92 -13.89
N GLU A 351 -11.57 -33.97 -13.08
CA GLU A 351 -11.74 -32.56 -13.51
C GLU A 351 -10.45 -31.76 -13.26
N PHE A 352 -10.08 -30.95 -14.24
CA PHE A 352 -8.92 -30.08 -14.26
C PHE A 352 -9.34 -28.65 -14.59
N LEU A 353 -8.58 -27.70 -14.05
CA LEU A 353 -8.66 -26.28 -14.35
C LEU A 353 -7.30 -25.87 -14.94
N ILE A 354 -7.30 -25.26 -16.12
CA ILE A 354 -6.12 -24.60 -16.67
C ILE A 354 -6.30 -23.09 -16.49
N MET A 355 -5.32 -22.40 -15.91
CA MET A 355 -5.41 -20.98 -15.60
C MET A 355 -4.17 -20.23 -16.08
N GLU A 356 -4.41 -19.12 -16.77
CA GLU A 356 -3.36 -18.27 -17.33
C GLU A 356 -2.48 -17.66 -16.24
N GLN A 357 -1.19 -17.57 -16.50
CA GLN A 357 -0.20 -16.92 -15.65
C GLN A 357 -0.15 -15.42 -15.93
N PRO A 358 0.25 -14.59 -14.94
CA PRO A 358 0.47 -13.18 -15.16
C PRO A 358 1.61 -12.92 -16.16
N PHE A 359 1.50 -11.81 -16.88
CA PHE A 359 2.47 -11.35 -17.88
C PHE A 359 2.80 -9.86 -17.69
N ASP A 360 3.89 -9.40 -18.32
CA ASP A 360 4.25 -7.99 -18.32
C ASP A 360 3.35 -7.19 -19.27
N ILE A 361 2.71 -6.14 -18.76
CA ILE A 361 1.81 -5.26 -19.53
C ILE A 361 2.55 -4.17 -20.32
N LYS A 362 3.87 -3.98 -20.12
CA LYS A 362 4.60 -2.84 -20.70
C LYS A 362 4.88 -2.95 -22.19
N ILE A 363 4.92 -4.18 -22.71
CA ILE A 363 5.34 -4.46 -24.09
C ILE A 363 4.18 -5.12 -24.81
N ILE A 364 3.72 -4.57 -25.93
CA ILE A 364 2.86 -5.32 -26.84
C ILE A 364 3.74 -6.30 -27.61
N ASP A 365 3.34 -7.56 -27.65
CA ASP A 365 4.11 -8.63 -28.28
C ASP A 365 3.19 -9.50 -29.12
N LYS A 366 3.27 -9.33 -30.44
CA LYS A 366 2.46 -10.07 -31.42
C LYS A 366 2.77 -11.56 -31.44
N ASN A 367 3.92 -11.96 -30.91
CA ASN A 367 4.35 -13.36 -30.80
C ASN A 367 4.13 -13.90 -29.38
N TYR A 368 3.48 -13.13 -28.50
CA TYR A 368 3.21 -13.56 -27.13
C TYR A 368 2.37 -14.83 -27.15
N LYS A 369 2.82 -15.82 -26.39
CA LYS A 369 2.10 -17.06 -26.17
C LYS A 369 1.68 -17.14 -24.70
N PRO A 370 0.39 -17.17 -24.40
CA PRO A 370 -0.07 -17.28 -23.03
C PRO A 370 0.52 -18.52 -22.36
N GLN A 371 0.85 -18.41 -21.09
CA GLN A 371 1.40 -19.52 -20.31
C GLN A 371 0.37 -19.92 -19.26
N TYR A 372 0.07 -21.21 -19.17
CA TYR A 372 -0.94 -21.73 -18.27
C TYR A 372 -0.38 -22.73 -17.27
N LYS A 373 -0.97 -22.75 -16.07
CA LYS A 373 -0.77 -23.82 -15.08
C LYS A 373 -2.00 -24.69 -14.98
N VAL A 374 -1.77 -25.97 -14.68
CA VAL A 374 -2.83 -26.96 -14.52
C VAL A 374 -3.07 -27.27 -13.04
N TYR A 375 -4.34 -27.23 -12.67
CA TYR A 375 -4.85 -27.58 -11.36
C TYR A 375 -5.82 -28.75 -11.51
N VAL A 376 -5.95 -29.56 -10.47
CA VAL A 376 -6.90 -30.67 -10.41
C VAL A 376 -7.93 -30.40 -9.31
N LYS A 377 -9.18 -30.78 -9.57
CA LYS A 377 -10.24 -30.75 -8.57
C LYS A 377 -9.93 -31.74 -7.46
N ILE A 378 -10.05 -31.28 -6.22
CA ILE A 378 -9.85 -32.11 -5.03
C ILE A 378 -11.03 -32.06 -4.05
N LYS A 379 -11.89 -31.04 -4.11
CA LYS A 379 -13.14 -30.95 -3.34
C LYS A 379 -14.20 -30.19 -4.09
#